data_AF-A0A924DFF5-F1
#
_entry.id   AF-A0A924DFF5-F1
#
_cell.length_a   1.000
_cell.length_b   1.000
_cell.length_c   1.000
_cell.angle_alpha   90.00
_cell.angle_beta   90.00
_cell.angle_gamma   90.00
#
_symmetry.space_group_name_H-M   'P 1'
#
loop_
_entity.id
_entity.type
_entity.pdbx_description
1 polymer ?
#
loop_
_entity_poly.entity_id
_entity_poly.type
_entity_poly.pdbx_seq_one_letter_code
_entity_poly.pdbx_strand_id
1 'polypeptide(L)'
;MSQLRIIQGRSRWKVGGIVACAVLLTGWIVLQYLLPPSPEKVFATTVRALETGDTDLFLRYADPEEIKRLNLTRQNVDTFLRETIWHEGYPKIVINGTNPPHQDIRDWLCKNTNNKSRYNDIQITVMDDLRNGWTLGVTGVLWHCAMNRYGFPAGRMEFWKLAERLGIPGCKHGSTYRQYDAKFELEIAGRGK
;
A
#
# COMPACT_ATOMS: atom_id res chain seq x y z
N MET A 1 8.88 25.05 -62.43
CA MET A 1 8.34 25.29 -61.06
C MET A 1 7.56 24.08 -60.52
N SER A 2 8.10 22.85 -60.55
CA SER A 2 7.37 21.62 -60.15
C SER A 2 7.97 20.89 -58.92
N GLN A 3 9.25 21.09 -58.63
CA GLN A 3 9.99 20.35 -57.58
C GLN A 3 9.69 20.79 -56.14
N LEU A 4 9.18 22.01 -55.92
CA LEU A 4 8.98 22.57 -54.56
C LEU A 4 7.76 21.99 -53.83
N ARG A 5 6.77 21.41 -54.52
CA ARG A 5 5.57 20.84 -53.87
C ARG A 5 5.81 19.48 -53.22
N ILE A 6 6.82 18.71 -53.68
CA ILE A 6 7.07 17.34 -53.22
C ILE A 6 7.72 17.35 -51.82
N ILE A 7 8.52 18.37 -51.51
CA ILE A 7 9.26 18.46 -50.22
C ILE A 7 8.31 18.86 -49.07
N GLN A 8 7.28 19.67 -49.34
CA GLN A 8 6.30 20.07 -48.31
C GLN A 8 5.37 18.93 -47.88
N GLY A 9 5.11 17.94 -48.74
CA GLY A 9 4.26 16.79 -48.42
C GLY A 9 4.88 15.87 -47.37
N ARG A 10 6.19 15.59 -47.44
CA ARG A 10 6.89 14.68 -46.50
C ARG A 10 7.04 15.22 -45.08
N SER A 11 7.02 16.55 -44.90
CA SER A 11 7.13 17.18 -43.57
C SER A 11 5.86 17.00 -42.73
N ARG A 12 4.68 17.07 -43.33
CA ARG A 12 3.38 17.01 -42.62
C ARG A 12 3.13 15.65 -41.97
N TRP A 13 3.59 14.55 -42.58
CA TRP A 13 3.47 13.20 -42.01
C TRP A 13 4.37 13.00 -40.79
N LYS A 14 5.55 13.63 -40.76
CA LYS A 14 6.46 13.56 -39.60
C LYS A 14 5.88 14.31 -38.40
N VAL A 15 5.34 15.51 -38.64
CA VAL A 15 4.71 16.32 -37.58
C VAL A 15 3.43 15.63 -37.07
N GLY A 16 2.60 15.10 -37.97
CA GLY A 16 1.39 14.35 -37.59
C GLY A 16 1.69 13.10 -36.75
N GLY A 17 2.73 12.35 -37.11
CA GLY A 17 3.17 11.18 -36.34
C GLY A 17 3.65 11.54 -34.93
N ILE A 18 4.45 12.60 -34.77
CA ILE A 18 4.94 13.05 -33.46
C ILE A 18 3.78 13.48 -32.57
N VAL A 19 2.82 14.24 -33.09
CA VAL A 19 1.65 14.70 -32.32
C VAL A 19 0.78 13.51 -31.89
N ALA A 20 0.54 12.53 -32.79
CA ALA A 20 -0.21 11.32 -32.44
C ALA A 20 0.48 10.51 -31.32
N CYS A 21 1.81 10.34 -31.39
CA CYS A 21 2.58 9.68 -30.34
C CYS A 21 2.50 10.44 -29.00
N ALA A 22 2.60 11.77 -29.02
CA ALA A 22 2.48 12.58 -27.81
C ALA A 22 1.10 12.41 -27.17
N VAL A 23 0.01 12.48 -27.96
CA VAL A 23 -1.36 12.29 -27.47
C VAL A 23 -1.56 10.90 -26.87
N LEU A 24 -1.05 9.85 -27.53
CA LEU A 24 -1.13 8.48 -27.02
C LEU A 24 -0.35 8.31 -25.71
N LEU A 25 0.84 8.89 -25.61
CA LEU A 25 1.65 8.86 -24.39
C LEU A 25 0.97 9.60 -23.23
N THR A 26 0.45 10.80 -23.49
CA THR A 26 -0.28 11.57 -22.46
C THR A 26 -1.57 10.85 -22.05
N GLY A 27 -2.32 10.29 -23.00
CA GLY A 27 -3.52 9.51 -22.72
C GLY A 27 -3.23 8.25 -21.91
N TRP A 28 -2.14 7.54 -22.23
CA TRP A 28 -1.67 6.40 -21.45
C TRP A 28 -1.30 6.79 -20.01
N ILE A 29 -0.57 7.90 -19.83
CA ILE A 29 -0.21 8.41 -18.50
C ILE A 29 -1.48 8.74 -17.71
N VAL A 30 -2.43 9.47 -18.29
CA VAL A 30 -3.70 9.84 -17.64
C VAL A 30 -4.49 8.58 -17.26
N LEU A 31 -4.56 7.58 -18.15
CA LEU A 31 -5.24 6.32 -17.87
C LEU A 31 -4.61 5.59 -16.67
N GLN A 32 -3.29 5.58 -16.56
CA GLN A 32 -2.57 5.00 -15.41
C GLN A 32 -2.85 5.73 -14.08
N TYR A 33 -3.25 7.00 -14.14
CA TYR A 33 -3.69 7.77 -12.96
C TYR A 33 -5.18 7.57 -12.65
N LEU A 34 -6.00 7.25 -13.64
CA LEU A 34 -7.45 7.06 -13.48
C LEU A 34 -7.82 5.63 -13.08
N LEU A 35 -7.01 4.64 -13.46
CA LEU A 35 -7.26 3.26 -13.07
C LEU A 35 -6.88 3.03 -11.60
N PRO A 36 -7.73 2.34 -10.82
CA PRO A 36 -7.39 1.95 -9.46
C PRO A 36 -6.10 1.11 -9.46
N PRO A 37 -5.23 1.26 -8.44
CA PRO A 37 -4.02 0.47 -8.38
C PRO A 37 -4.35 -1.02 -8.29
N SER A 38 -3.57 -1.86 -8.96
CA SER A 38 -3.64 -3.31 -8.72
C SER A 38 -3.11 -3.62 -7.32
N PRO A 39 -3.54 -4.72 -6.69
CA PRO A 39 -3.09 -5.04 -5.34
C PRO A 39 -1.58 -5.35 -5.30
N GLU A 40 -1.01 -5.87 -6.40
CA GLU A 40 0.44 -6.04 -6.55
C GLU A 40 1.17 -4.69 -6.56
N LYS A 41 0.57 -3.65 -7.15
CA LYS A 41 1.14 -2.29 -7.15
C LYS A 41 1.13 -1.68 -5.77
N VAL A 42 0.04 -1.87 -5.01
CA VAL A 42 -0.05 -1.42 -3.60
C VAL A 42 1.01 -2.14 -2.76
N PHE A 43 1.08 -3.47 -2.88
CA PHE A 43 2.09 -4.29 -2.21
C PHE A 43 3.52 -3.83 -2.54
N ALA A 44 3.89 -3.77 -3.82
CA ALA A 44 5.23 -3.40 -4.26
C ALA A 44 5.62 -1.98 -3.82
N THR A 45 4.66 -1.07 -3.81
CA THR A 45 4.87 0.30 -3.31
C THR A 45 5.11 0.32 -1.81
N THR A 46 4.36 -0.48 -1.06
CA THR A 46 4.51 -0.60 0.40
C THR A 46 5.86 -1.20 0.77
N VAL A 47 6.28 -2.28 0.09
CA VAL A 47 7.62 -2.87 0.27
C VAL A 47 8.69 -1.82 -0.01
N ARG A 48 8.63 -1.15 -1.17
CA ARG A 48 9.59 -0.11 -1.51
C ARG A 48 9.66 0.98 -0.44
N ALA A 49 8.51 1.45 0.05
CA ALA A 49 8.46 2.46 1.08
C ALA A 49 9.14 2.03 2.38
N LEU A 50 8.94 0.78 2.80
CA LEU A 50 9.60 0.18 3.96
C LEU A 50 11.11 0.06 3.75
N GLU A 51 11.57 -0.35 2.57
CA GLU A 51 13.00 -0.51 2.24
C GLU A 51 13.73 0.82 2.04
N THR A 52 13.03 1.90 1.68
CA THR A 52 13.64 3.23 1.45
C THR A 52 13.44 4.21 2.61
N GLY A 53 12.61 3.88 3.60
CA GLY A 53 12.26 4.82 4.67
C GLY A 53 11.31 5.93 4.23
N ASP A 54 10.54 5.74 3.16
CA ASP A 54 9.67 6.77 2.58
C ASP A 54 8.24 6.66 3.14
N THR A 55 7.99 7.38 4.22
CA THR A 55 6.68 7.37 4.89
C THR A 55 5.55 7.97 4.04
N ASP A 56 5.86 8.91 3.15
CA ASP A 56 4.84 9.47 2.24
C ASP A 56 4.42 8.42 1.19
N LEU A 57 5.39 7.66 0.68
CA LEU A 57 5.13 6.54 -0.21
C LEU A 57 4.36 5.41 0.50
N PHE A 58 4.66 5.16 1.78
CA PHE A 58 3.98 4.17 2.60
C PHE A 58 2.49 4.50 2.77
N LEU A 59 2.16 5.77 3.02
CA LEU A 59 0.79 6.23 3.20
C LEU A 59 0.03 6.46 1.89
N ARG A 60 0.70 6.40 0.73
CA ARG A 60 0.11 6.72 -0.58
C ARG A 60 -1.14 5.92 -0.92
N TYR A 61 -1.16 4.65 -0.53
CA TYR A 61 -2.27 3.73 -0.80
C TYR A 61 -2.95 3.27 0.49
N ALA A 62 -2.68 3.90 1.63
CA ALA A 62 -3.37 3.61 2.87
C ALA A 62 -4.88 3.86 2.73
N ASP A 63 -5.69 3.01 3.35
CA ASP A 63 -7.14 3.19 3.39
C ASP A 63 -7.47 4.59 3.98
N PRO A 64 -8.16 5.48 3.23
CA PRO A 64 -8.51 6.82 3.70
C PRO A 64 -9.34 6.83 4.98
N GLU A 65 -10.23 5.84 5.17
CA GLU A 65 -11.00 5.71 6.40
C GLU A 65 -10.11 5.30 7.56
N GLU A 66 -9.08 4.48 7.32
CA GLU A 66 -8.07 4.14 8.31
C GLU A 66 -7.20 5.35 8.69
N ILE A 67 -6.74 6.14 7.70
CA ILE A 67 -6.01 7.39 7.93
C ILE A 67 -6.82 8.31 8.84
N LYS A 68 -8.10 8.51 8.51
CA LYS A 68 -8.99 9.39 9.28
C LYS A 68 -9.29 8.84 10.67
N ARG A 69 -9.65 7.57 10.77
CA ARG A 69 -10.04 6.91 12.04
C ARG A 69 -8.89 6.83 13.03
N LEU A 70 -7.69 6.52 12.55
CA LEU A 70 -6.49 6.38 13.38
C LEU A 70 -5.66 7.66 13.46
N ASN A 71 -6.15 8.77 12.87
CA ASN A 71 -5.42 10.03 12.79
C ASN A 71 -3.96 9.83 12.31
N LEU A 72 -3.78 9.04 11.24
CA LEU A 72 -2.45 8.74 10.70
C LEU A 72 -1.88 10.01 10.08
N THR A 73 -0.68 10.37 10.52
CA THR A 73 0.09 11.47 9.98
C THR A 73 1.44 10.94 9.55
N ARG A 74 2.09 11.62 8.60
CA ARG A 74 3.47 11.30 8.23
C ARG A 74 4.37 11.19 9.46
N GLN A 75 4.22 12.12 10.41
CA GLN A 75 5.07 12.18 11.60
C GLN A 75 4.87 11.00 12.54
N ASN A 76 3.63 10.62 12.87
CA ASN A 76 3.39 9.51 13.79
C ASN A 76 3.76 8.16 13.17
N VAL A 77 3.52 7.96 11.87
CA VAL A 77 3.91 6.73 11.16
C VAL A 77 5.43 6.64 11.01
N ASP A 78 6.12 7.72 10.62
CA ASP A 78 7.58 7.73 10.53
C ASP A 78 8.22 7.41 11.88
N THR A 79 7.74 8.05 12.95
CA THR A 79 8.22 7.80 14.31
C THR A 79 7.96 6.34 14.71
N PHE A 80 6.75 5.82 14.42
CA PHE A 80 6.40 4.43 14.71
C PHE A 80 7.34 3.45 14.01
N LEU A 81 7.61 3.65 12.72
CA LEU A 81 8.46 2.78 11.92
C LEU A 81 9.93 2.87 12.36
N ARG A 82 10.46 4.06 12.67
CA ARG A 82 11.78 4.27 13.32
C ARG A 82 11.91 3.55 14.64
N GLU A 83 10.84 3.55 15.42
CA GLU A 83 10.79 2.86 16.71
C GLU A 83 10.45 1.37 16.60
N THR A 84 10.26 0.83 15.40
CA THR A 84 9.97 -0.59 15.20
C THR A 84 10.88 -1.17 14.14
N ILE A 85 10.45 -1.24 12.89
CA ILE A 85 11.16 -1.95 11.84
C ILE A 85 12.44 -1.24 11.34
N TRP A 86 12.52 0.08 11.47
CA TRP A 86 13.67 0.89 11.01
C TRP A 86 14.71 1.17 12.11
N HIS A 87 14.56 0.58 13.30
CA HIS A 87 15.42 0.88 14.44
C HIS A 87 16.90 0.52 14.22
N GLU A 88 17.18 -0.47 13.39
CA GLU A 88 18.52 -0.92 12.99
C GLU A 88 18.87 -0.51 11.54
N GLY A 89 18.07 0.37 10.94
CA GLY A 89 18.12 0.72 9.52
C GLY A 89 16.96 0.12 8.73
N TYR A 90 16.93 0.36 7.42
CA TYR A 90 15.81 -0.05 6.59
C TYR A 90 15.82 -1.58 6.36
N PRO A 91 14.67 -2.26 6.47
CA PRO A 91 14.56 -3.70 6.24
C PRO A 91 14.90 -4.03 4.79
N LYS A 92 15.27 -5.29 4.56
CA LYS A 92 15.28 -5.90 3.24
C LYS A 92 14.21 -6.97 3.23
N ILE A 93 13.26 -6.85 2.33
CA ILE A 93 12.01 -7.61 2.38
C ILE A 93 11.99 -8.65 1.27
N VAL A 94 11.82 -9.92 1.63
CA VAL A 94 11.70 -11.03 0.68
C VAL A 94 10.34 -11.69 0.84
N ILE A 95 9.65 -11.96 -0.26
CA ILE A 95 8.35 -12.64 -0.24
C ILE A 95 8.59 -14.12 0.12
N ASN A 96 7.96 -14.60 1.19
CA ASN A 96 8.01 -16.02 1.58
C ASN A 96 6.84 -16.82 1.02
N GLY A 97 5.75 -16.13 0.68
CA GLY A 97 4.54 -16.74 0.17
C GLY A 97 3.39 -15.76 0.14
N THR A 98 2.28 -16.23 -0.42
CA THR A 98 1.00 -15.55 -0.46
C THR A 98 0.00 -16.40 0.29
N ASN A 99 -0.80 -15.81 1.17
CA ASN A 99 -2.00 -16.50 1.61
C ASN A 99 -2.93 -16.69 0.39
N PRO A 100 -3.73 -17.76 0.34
CA PRO A 100 -4.70 -17.92 -0.72
C PRO A 100 -5.56 -16.66 -0.80
N PRO A 101 -5.72 -16.06 -2.00
CA PRO A 101 -6.46 -14.81 -2.12
C PRO A 101 -7.92 -15.05 -1.73
N HIS A 102 -8.41 -14.25 -0.79
CA HIS A 102 -9.85 -14.01 -0.70
C HIS A 102 -10.23 -13.03 -1.82
N GLN A 103 -11.49 -13.02 -2.25
CA GLN A 103 -11.92 -12.15 -3.35
C GLN A 103 -11.61 -10.66 -3.05
N ASP A 104 -11.76 -10.26 -1.79
CA ASP A 104 -11.66 -8.86 -1.37
C ASP A 104 -10.39 -8.54 -0.56
N ILE A 105 -9.57 -9.56 -0.23
CA ILE A 105 -8.37 -9.41 0.61
C ILE A 105 -7.22 -10.22 0.02
N ARG A 106 -6.08 -9.56 -0.12
CA ARG A 106 -4.82 -10.20 -0.49
C ARG A 106 -3.74 -9.93 0.55
N ASP A 107 -3.17 -11.01 1.05
CA ASP A 107 -2.14 -11.00 2.07
C ASP A 107 -0.83 -11.58 1.54
N TRP A 108 0.24 -10.80 1.68
CA TRP A 108 1.60 -11.25 1.41
C TRP A 108 2.35 -11.45 2.72
N LEU A 109 2.91 -12.63 2.91
CA LEU A 109 3.84 -12.89 4.00
C LEU A 109 5.26 -12.67 3.51
N CYS A 110 5.92 -11.69 4.13
CA CYS A 110 7.26 -11.28 3.78
C CYS A 110 8.21 -11.53 4.95
N LYS A 111 9.51 -11.69 4.67
CA LYS A 111 10.57 -11.75 5.68
C LYS A 111 11.43 -10.51 5.62
N ASN A 112 11.66 -9.89 6.78
CA ASN A 112 12.75 -8.96 6.98
C ASN A 112 14.06 -9.73 7.14
N THR A 113 14.88 -9.80 6.09
CA THR A 113 16.14 -10.54 6.13
C THR A 113 17.22 -9.86 6.96
N ASN A 114 17.03 -8.58 7.31
CA ASN A 114 17.97 -7.85 8.16
C ASN A 114 17.76 -8.23 9.64
N ASN A 115 16.55 -8.66 10.00
CA ASN A 115 16.23 -9.07 11.36
C ASN A 115 16.53 -10.56 11.57
N LYS A 116 17.43 -10.85 12.52
CA LYS A 116 17.79 -12.21 12.95
C LYS A 116 16.83 -12.80 13.98
N SER A 117 15.82 -12.04 14.42
CA SER A 117 14.77 -12.50 15.31
C SER A 117 13.99 -13.66 14.70
N ARG A 118 13.53 -14.58 15.55
CA ARG A 118 12.58 -15.63 15.19
C ARG A 118 11.23 -15.09 14.68
N TYR A 119 10.95 -13.81 14.93
CA TYR A 119 9.77 -13.10 14.46
C TYR A 119 10.20 -12.06 13.43
N ASN A 120 10.68 -12.51 12.27
CA ASN A 120 11.10 -11.62 11.20
C ASN A 120 10.07 -11.50 10.07
N ASP A 121 8.90 -12.13 10.23
CA ASP A 121 7.82 -12.04 9.27
C ASP A 121 7.09 -10.68 9.35
N ILE A 122 6.61 -10.21 8.20
CA ILE A 122 5.78 -9.01 8.02
C ILE A 122 4.64 -9.42 7.10
N GLN A 123 3.40 -9.27 7.56
CA GLN A 123 2.23 -9.41 6.69
C GLN A 123 1.87 -8.05 6.12
N ILE A 124 1.72 -7.99 4.80
CA ILE A 124 1.17 -6.83 4.10
C ILE A 124 -0.21 -7.21 3.59
N THR A 125 -1.23 -6.57 4.14
CA THR A 125 -2.64 -6.78 3.81
C THR A 125 -3.13 -5.68 2.88
N VAL A 126 -3.66 -6.09 1.73
CA VAL A 126 -4.28 -5.20 0.75
C VAL A 126 -5.74 -5.57 0.61
N MET A 127 -6.63 -4.59 0.71
CA MET A 127 -8.09 -4.75 0.75
C MET A 127 -8.71 -4.06 -0.45
N ASP A 128 -9.72 -4.67 -1.08
CA ASP A 128 -10.48 -4.02 -2.14
C ASP A 128 -11.58 -3.14 -1.54
N ASP A 129 -11.51 -1.83 -1.81
CA ASP A 129 -12.57 -0.89 -1.51
C ASP A 129 -13.33 -0.57 -2.79
N LEU A 130 -14.63 -0.83 -2.80
CA LEU A 130 -15.52 -0.55 -3.93
C LEU A 130 -15.44 0.89 -4.44
N ARG A 131 -15.03 1.86 -3.60
CA ARG A 131 -14.93 3.28 -3.94
C ARG A 131 -13.52 3.69 -4.37
N ASN A 132 -12.50 3.14 -3.73
CA ASN A 132 -11.11 3.59 -3.87
C ASN A 132 -10.19 2.58 -4.59
N GLY A 133 -10.73 1.40 -4.93
CA GLY A 133 -9.96 0.24 -5.40
C GLY A 133 -9.14 -0.38 -4.28
N TRP A 134 -8.02 -1.01 -4.65
CA TRP A 134 -7.16 -1.68 -3.68
C TRP A 134 -6.41 -0.67 -2.78
N THR A 135 -6.51 -0.89 -1.47
CA THR A 135 -5.90 -0.06 -0.42
C THR A 135 -5.08 -0.90 0.55
N LEU A 136 -4.14 -0.26 1.24
CA LEU A 136 -3.26 -0.86 2.24
C LEU A 136 -3.91 -0.80 3.62
N GLY A 137 -3.96 -1.95 4.31
CA GLY A 137 -4.27 -2.04 5.73
C GLY A 137 -3.06 -1.68 6.60
N VAL A 138 -2.93 -0.41 6.95
CA VAL A 138 -1.77 0.14 7.67
C VAL A 138 -1.64 -0.45 9.06
N THR A 139 -2.74 -0.62 9.81
CA THR A 139 -2.69 -1.18 11.18
C THR A 139 -2.04 -2.55 11.20
N GLY A 140 -2.36 -3.41 10.23
CA GLY A 140 -1.79 -4.74 10.13
C GLY A 140 -0.28 -4.70 9.95
N VAL A 141 0.20 -3.82 9.06
CA VAL A 141 1.64 -3.65 8.82
C VAL A 141 2.36 -3.10 10.06
N LEU A 142 1.82 -2.06 10.71
CA LEU A 142 2.41 -1.47 11.92
C LEU A 142 2.47 -2.49 13.08
N TRP A 143 1.42 -3.30 13.22
CA TRP A 143 1.40 -4.41 14.17
C TRP A 143 2.55 -5.39 13.92
N HIS A 144 2.72 -5.85 12.68
CA HIS A 144 3.80 -6.77 12.34
C HIS A 144 5.18 -6.15 12.49
N CYS A 145 5.34 -4.84 12.22
CA CYS A 145 6.59 -4.12 12.49
C CYS A 145 6.94 -4.12 13.99
N ALA A 146 5.96 -3.90 14.86
CA ALA A 146 6.17 -3.99 16.31
C ALA A 146 6.52 -5.42 16.75
N MET A 147 5.86 -6.44 16.19
CA MET A 147 6.21 -7.84 16.43
C MET A 147 7.61 -8.17 15.93
N ASN A 148 8.03 -7.58 14.82
CA ASN A 148 9.37 -7.74 14.27
C ASN A 148 10.44 -7.34 15.30
N ARG A 149 10.25 -6.19 15.95
CA ARG A 149 11.18 -5.64 16.94
C ARG A 149 11.10 -6.33 18.31
N TYR A 150 9.89 -6.47 18.85
CA TYR A 150 9.69 -6.84 20.26
C TYR A 150 9.36 -8.34 20.45
N GLY A 151 9.03 -9.06 19.37
CA GLY A 151 8.65 -10.46 19.39
C GLY A 151 7.31 -10.75 20.07
N PHE A 152 6.80 -11.97 19.95
CA PHE A 152 5.60 -12.40 20.66
C PHE A 152 5.93 -12.93 22.08
N PRO A 153 5.14 -12.58 23.12
CA PRO A 153 3.91 -11.76 23.11
C PRO A 153 4.14 -10.25 23.34
N ALA A 154 5.35 -9.83 23.70
CA ALA A 154 5.65 -8.45 24.12
C ALA A 154 5.25 -7.40 23.07
N GLY A 155 5.44 -7.70 21.79
CA GLY A 155 5.11 -6.83 20.67
C GLY A 155 3.65 -6.40 20.62
N ARG A 156 2.72 -7.17 21.19
CA ARG A 156 1.31 -6.76 21.29
C ARG A 156 1.16 -5.55 22.21
N MET A 157 1.76 -5.65 23.39
CA MET A 157 1.70 -4.58 24.39
C MET A 157 2.50 -3.37 23.94
N GLU A 158 3.68 -3.59 23.37
CA GLU A 158 4.54 -2.51 22.89
C GLU A 158 3.94 -1.79 21.68
N PHE A 159 3.28 -2.51 20.76
CA PHE A 159 2.48 -1.90 19.69
C PHE A 159 1.46 -0.91 20.26
N TRP A 160 0.71 -1.30 21.29
CA TRP A 160 -0.31 -0.45 21.89
C TRP A 160 0.26 0.75 22.62
N LYS A 161 1.29 0.54 23.44
CA LYS A 161 1.96 1.64 24.15
C LYS A 161 2.53 2.66 23.18
N LEU A 162 3.15 2.18 22.09
CA LEU A 162 3.72 3.03 21.06
C LEU A 162 2.63 3.79 20.30
N ALA A 163 1.57 3.12 19.87
CA ALA A 163 0.43 3.75 19.20
C ALA A 163 -0.24 4.82 20.08
N GLU A 164 -0.47 4.52 21.36
CA GLU A 164 -1.04 5.45 22.34
C GLU A 164 -0.14 6.67 22.55
N ARG A 165 1.17 6.46 22.71
CA ARG A 165 2.15 7.55 22.86
C ARG A 165 2.23 8.45 21.63
N LEU A 166 2.04 7.89 20.44
CA LEU A 166 2.11 8.60 19.16
C LEU A 166 0.75 9.15 18.70
N GLY A 167 -0.30 9.02 19.52
CA GLY A 167 -1.63 9.55 19.21
C GLY A 167 -2.32 8.85 18.04
N ILE A 168 -2.13 7.53 17.90
CA ILE A 168 -2.80 6.68 16.91
C ILE A 168 -3.97 5.94 17.62
N PRO A 169 -5.17 6.57 17.72
CA PRO A 169 -6.32 6.00 18.42
C PRO A 169 -6.84 4.73 17.73
N GLY A 170 -7.40 3.79 18.49
CA GLY A 170 -8.10 2.63 17.92
C GLY A 170 -7.24 1.39 17.64
N CYS A 171 -5.93 1.43 17.89
CA CYS A 171 -5.06 0.24 17.88
C CYS A 171 -5.34 -0.74 19.05
N LYS A 172 -6.15 -0.33 20.05
CA LYS A 172 -6.38 -1.05 21.33
C LYS A 172 -7.34 -2.25 21.24
N HIS A 173 -7.85 -2.63 20.08
CA HIS A 173 -8.74 -3.79 19.92
C HIS A 173 -8.36 -4.62 18.69
N GLY A 174 -7.91 -5.85 18.91
CA GLY A 174 -7.72 -6.87 17.86
C GLY A 174 -9.03 -7.40 17.29
N SER A 175 -10.05 -6.56 17.15
CA SER A 175 -11.38 -6.93 16.67
C SER A 175 -11.74 -6.31 15.32
N THR A 176 -10.99 -5.33 14.79
CA THR A 176 -11.43 -4.64 13.56
C THR A 176 -11.29 -5.48 12.29
N TYR A 177 -10.33 -6.40 12.17
CA TYR A 177 -10.33 -7.31 11.01
C TYR A 177 -11.46 -8.35 11.05
N ARG A 178 -11.92 -8.78 12.23
CA ARG A 178 -13.15 -9.61 12.36
C ARG A 178 -14.45 -8.81 12.25
N GLN A 179 -14.41 -7.49 12.42
CA GLN A 179 -15.60 -6.64 12.30
C GLN A 179 -15.91 -6.27 10.85
N TYR A 180 -14.92 -6.25 9.95
CA TYR A 180 -15.18 -6.20 8.51
C TYR A 180 -15.88 -7.48 8.03
N ASP A 181 -15.47 -8.67 8.52
CA ASP A 181 -16.20 -9.93 8.28
C ASP A 181 -17.66 -9.86 8.75
N ALA A 182 -17.90 -9.46 10.00
CA ALA A 182 -19.26 -9.47 10.56
C ALA A 182 -20.20 -8.44 9.91
N LYS A 183 -19.68 -7.28 9.47
CA LYS A 183 -20.51 -6.23 8.86
C LYS A 183 -20.80 -6.52 7.38
N PHE A 184 -19.87 -7.16 6.67
CA PHE A 184 -20.02 -7.59 5.28
C PHE A 184 -20.94 -8.82 5.15
N GLU A 185 -20.84 -9.79 6.07
CA GLU A 185 -21.77 -10.92 6.15
C GLU A 185 -23.22 -10.50 6.43
N LEU A 186 -23.42 -9.47 7.26
CA LEU A 186 -24.75 -8.90 7.54
C LEU A 186 -25.34 -8.12 6.35
N GLU A 187 -24.52 -7.45 5.53
CA GLU A 187 -24.99 -6.78 4.30
C GLU A 187 -25.32 -7.76 3.18
N ILE A 188 -24.59 -8.87 3.06
CA ILE A 188 -24.89 -9.95 2.08
C ILE A 188 -26.16 -10.71 2.50
N ALA A 189 -26.34 -11.01 3.79
CA ALA A 189 -27.53 -11.68 4.30
C ALA A 189 -28.81 -10.81 4.19
N GLY A 190 -28.67 -9.48 4.13
CA GLY A 190 -29.77 -8.53 4.03
C GLY A 190 -30.27 -8.24 2.60
N ARG A 191 -29.48 -8.56 1.56
CA ARG A 191 -29.86 -8.37 0.14
C ARG A 191 -30.43 -9.62 -0.55
N GLY A 192 -30.54 -10.73 0.19
CA GLY A 192 -31.08 -12.01 -0.27
C GLY A 192 -32.51 -12.32 0.21
N LYS A 193 -33.32 -11.31 0.49
CA LYS A 193 -34.77 -11.45 0.75
C LYS A 193 -35.57 -10.47 -0.09
#